data_AF-A0A2I0XEE9-F1
#
_entry.id   AF-A0A2I0XEE9-F1
#
_cell.length_a   1.000
_cell.length_b   1.000
_cell.length_c   1.000
_cell.angle_alpha   90.00
_cell.angle_beta   90.00
_cell.angle_gamma   90.00
#
_symmetry.space_group_name_H-M   'P 1'
#
loop_
_entity.id
_entity.type
_entity.pdbx_description
1 polymer ?
#
loop_
_entity_poly.entity_id
_entity_poly.type
_entity_poly.pdbx_seq_one_letter_code
_entity_poly.pdbx_strand_id
1 'polypeptide(L)'
;MFSRLASDAEMEKRRADEFEPGPASPLKPVDRFGFVKQDQNNSLEAKNRPTNEVEREERRIRKWRKMIGVGGSDWKHYVRRKPHVVRRRIRKGIPDCLRGLVWQLISGSRGLLLMNPGVYEQLVIYETSASELDIIRDISRTFPSHVFFQQRHGPGQRSLYNVLKAYSVYDRDVGYVQGMGFLAGLLLLYMSEEDAFWLLVALLKGAVHAPMEGLYQVGLPLVQQYLFQFEQLVKEHLPKLGQHFSEEMINPSMYASGSDISVTKRFMTPGPPFVWHVLGTGVKIVFQVGLALLTVCQNNLLKLAFEKLIHALRNFPEEALDPEKLLPLAFSIKVFVTYSISF
;
A
#
# COMPACT_ATOMS: atom_id res chain seq x y z
N MET A 1 59.37 15.04 -22.14
CA MET A 1 57.96 14.63 -22.28
C MET A 1 57.58 13.43 -21.41
N PHE A 2 58.50 12.50 -21.11
CA PHE A 2 58.23 11.35 -20.22
C PHE A 2 58.21 11.65 -18.71
N SER A 3 58.70 12.81 -18.26
CA SER A 3 58.74 13.17 -16.83
C SER A 3 57.45 13.81 -16.28
N ARG A 4 56.56 14.34 -17.15
CA ARG A 4 55.24 14.87 -16.74
C ARG A 4 54.17 13.78 -16.64
N LEU A 5 54.28 12.72 -17.44
CA LEU A 5 53.32 11.61 -17.41
C LEU A 5 53.47 10.72 -16.17
N ALA A 6 54.68 10.65 -15.58
CA ALA A 6 54.89 9.93 -14.32
C ALA A 6 54.35 10.69 -13.10
N SER A 7 54.42 12.04 -13.09
CA SER A 7 53.89 12.84 -11.97
C SER A 7 52.36 12.86 -11.92
N ASP A 8 51.69 12.80 -13.08
CA ASP A 8 50.23 12.78 -13.16
C ASP A 8 49.67 11.41 -12.75
N ALA A 9 50.33 10.31 -13.13
CA ALA A 9 49.95 8.96 -12.71
C ALA A 9 50.16 8.71 -11.19
N GLU A 10 51.15 9.37 -10.58
CA GLU A 10 51.43 9.26 -9.14
C GLU A 10 50.52 10.17 -8.31
N MET A 11 49.97 11.24 -8.91
CA MET A 11 48.95 12.10 -8.30
C MET A 11 47.53 11.50 -8.39
N GLU A 12 47.22 10.73 -9.45
CA GLU A 12 45.97 9.94 -9.54
C GLU A 12 45.97 8.73 -8.61
N LYS A 13 47.11 8.06 -8.42
CA LYS A 13 47.22 6.92 -7.50
C LYS A 13 47.09 7.33 -6.03
N ARG A 14 47.51 8.56 -5.67
CA ARG A 14 47.33 9.13 -4.32
C ARG A 14 45.90 9.63 -4.04
N ARG A 15 45.06 9.80 -5.06
CA ARG A 15 43.63 10.14 -4.89
C ARG A 15 42.72 8.91 -4.74
N ALA A 16 43.24 7.71 -5.00
CA ALA A 16 42.47 6.47 -4.92
C ALA A 16 42.53 5.76 -3.55
N ASP A 17 43.46 6.15 -2.67
CA ASP A 17 43.69 5.49 -1.37
C ASP A 17 43.18 6.26 -0.13
N GLU A 18 42.43 7.35 -0.32
CA GLU A 18 41.69 8.04 0.76
C GLU A 18 40.17 7.90 0.57
N PHE A 19 39.68 6.67 0.65
CA PHE A 19 38.29 6.42 1.02
C PHE A 19 38.29 5.53 2.26
N GLU A 20 38.78 6.08 3.37
CA GLU A 20 38.40 5.53 4.66
C GLU A 20 36.86 5.61 4.75
N PRO A 21 36.16 4.51 5.06
CA PRO A 21 34.75 4.59 5.36
C PRO A 21 34.62 5.46 6.60
N GLY A 22 34.25 6.73 6.38
CA GLY A 22 33.98 7.67 7.46
C GLY A 22 33.04 7.02 8.48
N PRO A 23 33.17 7.38 9.77
CA PRO A 23 32.48 6.69 10.85
C PRO A 23 31.00 6.54 10.50
N ALA A 24 30.52 5.29 10.50
CA ALA A 24 29.13 4.97 10.21
C ALA A 24 28.24 5.95 10.97
N SER A 25 27.47 6.75 10.24
CA SER A 25 26.55 7.69 10.85
C SER A 25 25.70 6.92 11.87
N PRO A 26 25.52 7.43 13.11
CA PRO A 26 24.80 6.70 14.14
C PRO A 26 23.45 6.27 13.57
N LEU A 27 23.17 4.96 13.65
CA LEU A 27 21.93 4.38 13.14
C LEU A 27 20.77 5.13 13.78
N LYS A 28 20.12 6.00 12.99
CA LYS A 28 18.96 6.73 13.46
C LYS A 28 17.91 5.72 13.89
N PRO A 29 17.26 5.89 15.06
CA PRO A 29 16.26 4.96 15.52
C PRO A 29 15.15 4.84 14.49
N VAL A 30 14.85 3.60 14.09
CA VAL A 30 13.77 3.28 13.15
C VAL A 30 12.58 2.73 13.90
N ASP A 31 11.38 2.95 13.37
CA ASP A 31 10.20 2.25 13.84
C ASP A 31 10.19 0.78 13.41
N ARG A 32 9.15 0.04 13.84
CA ARG A 32 8.98 -1.38 13.53
C ARG A 32 8.80 -1.67 12.02
N PHE A 33 8.58 -0.65 11.21
CA PHE A 33 8.37 -0.73 9.78
C PHE A 33 9.54 -0.16 8.98
N GLY A 34 10.64 0.23 9.63
CA GLY A 34 11.85 0.73 8.96
C GLY A 34 11.84 2.22 8.64
N PHE A 35 10.91 3.01 9.17
CA PHE A 35 10.91 4.47 9.01
C PHE A 35 11.78 5.13 10.08
N VAL A 36 12.66 6.03 9.63
CA VAL A 36 13.53 6.82 10.50
C VAL A 36 12.69 7.76 11.36
N LYS A 37 12.78 7.65 12.69
CA LYS A 37 12.11 8.55 13.62
C LYS A 37 12.77 9.93 13.53
N GLN A 38 11.95 10.99 13.38
CA GLN A 38 12.43 12.35 13.55
C GLN A 38 12.59 12.62 15.05
N ASP A 39 13.71 13.20 15.46
CA ASP A 39 14.03 13.47 16.87
C ASP A 39 12.98 14.41 17.49
N GLN A 40 11.96 13.82 18.11
CA GLN A 40 11.14 14.46 19.13
C GLN A 40 11.27 13.64 20.40
N ASN A 41 11.60 14.34 21.49
CA ASN A 41 11.67 13.84 22.86
C ASN A 41 10.48 12.92 23.19
N ASN A 42 10.72 11.62 23.08
CA ASN A 42 10.07 10.56 23.84
C ASN A 42 10.89 9.28 23.67
N SER A 43 12.05 9.27 24.31
CA SER A 43 12.76 8.05 24.67
C SER A 43 11.86 7.26 25.63
N LEU A 44 11.03 6.33 25.12
CA LEU A 44 10.38 5.26 25.91
C LEU A 44 9.62 4.26 25.00
N GLU A 45 10.26 3.72 23.95
CA GLU A 45 9.72 2.56 23.21
C GLU A 45 10.78 1.48 22.92
N ALA A 46 11.57 1.15 23.93
CA ALA A 46 12.04 -0.22 24.10
C ALA A 46 11.14 -0.87 25.17
N LYS A 47 9.82 -0.91 24.93
CA LYS A 47 8.93 -1.71 25.79
C LYS A 47 9.24 -3.17 25.53
N ASN A 48 9.79 -3.85 26.54
CA ASN A 48 9.69 -5.31 26.66
C ASN A 48 8.27 -5.70 26.25
N ARG A 49 8.10 -6.34 25.09
CA ARG A 49 6.79 -6.85 24.70
C ARG A 49 6.38 -7.82 25.79
N PRO A 50 5.24 -7.62 26.47
CA PRO A 50 4.82 -8.51 27.53
C PRO A 50 4.76 -9.94 26.98
N THR A 51 5.25 -10.93 27.71
CA THR A 51 5.32 -12.35 27.29
C THR A 51 4.02 -12.85 26.67
N ASN A 52 2.88 -12.36 27.19
CA ASN A 52 1.54 -12.62 26.68
C ASN A 52 1.32 -12.21 25.20
N GLU A 53 1.91 -11.12 24.72
CA GLU A 53 1.81 -10.68 23.33
C GLU A 53 2.63 -11.57 22.39
N VAL A 54 3.83 -11.95 22.82
CA VAL A 54 4.69 -12.88 22.06
C VAL A 54 3.99 -14.22 21.88
N GLU A 55 3.45 -14.79 22.97
CA GLU A 55 2.68 -16.04 22.91
C GLU A 55 1.43 -15.93 22.02
N ARG A 56 0.72 -14.80 22.08
CA ARG A 56 -0.45 -14.54 21.23
C ARG A 56 -0.04 -14.53 19.75
N GLU A 57 1.06 -13.88 19.41
CA GLU A 57 1.58 -13.81 18.04
C GLU A 57 2.04 -15.18 17.53
N GLU A 58 2.77 -15.95 18.33
CA GLU A 58 3.16 -17.32 17.99
C GLU A 58 1.96 -18.25 17.76
N ARG A 59 0.91 -18.12 18.59
CA ARG A 59 -0.35 -18.85 18.38
C ARG A 59 -1.01 -18.44 17.06
N ARG A 60 -0.94 -17.16 16.66
CA ARG A 60 -1.44 -16.71 15.34
C ARG A 60 -0.61 -17.30 14.20
N ILE A 61 0.72 -17.23 14.28
CA ILE A 61 1.65 -17.78 13.27
C ILE A 61 1.42 -19.28 13.07
N ARG A 62 1.37 -20.08 14.15
CA ARG A 62 1.12 -21.53 14.06
C ARG A 62 -0.20 -21.85 13.35
N LYS A 63 -1.25 -21.12 13.69
CA LYS A 63 -2.55 -21.31 13.06
C LYS A 63 -2.53 -20.93 11.56
N TRP A 64 -1.80 -19.88 11.18
CA TRP A 64 -1.64 -19.50 9.78
C TRP A 64 -0.79 -20.52 9.00
N ARG A 65 0.33 -20.99 9.56
CA ARG A 65 1.14 -22.06 8.95
C ARG A 65 0.33 -23.32 8.65
N LYS A 66 -0.53 -23.74 9.58
CA LYS A 66 -1.46 -24.87 9.37
C LYS A 66 -2.46 -24.64 8.22
N MET A 67 -2.78 -23.39 7.90
CA MET A 67 -3.73 -23.08 6.82
C MET A 67 -3.07 -23.02 5.46
N ILE A 68 -1.85 -22.46 5.40
CA ILE A 68 -1.13 -22.27 4.14
C ILE A 68 -0.32 -23.51 3.74
N GLY A 69 0.05 -24.36 4.69
CA GLY A 69 0.94 -25.48 4.42
C GLY A 69 2.38 -25.04 4.12
N VAL A 70 3.25 -25.97 3.76
CA VAL A 70 4.63 -25.63 3.36
C VAL A 70 4.57 -24.93 2.00
N GLY A 71 5.08 -23.69 1.94
CA GLY A 71 5.14 -22.91 0.70
C GLY A 71 3.79 -22.55 0.07
N GLY A 72 2.67 -22.68 0.79
CA GLY A 72 1.33 -22.39 0.25
C GLY A 72 0.59 -23.59 -0.35
N SER A 73 1.15 -24.80 -0.27
CA SER A 73 0.59 -26.03 -0.85
C SER A 73 -0.85 -26.35 -0.41
N ASP A 74 -1.18 -26.11 0.87
CA ASP A 74 -2.51 -26.44 1.42
C ASP A 74 -3.54 -25.33 1.22
N TRP A 75 -3.12 -24.14 0.78
CA TRP A 75 -3.96 -22.94 0.75
C TRP A 75 -5.26 -23.13 -0.02
N LYS A 76 -5.17 -23.60 -1.28
CA LYS A 76 -6.34 -23.82 -2.14
C LYS A 76 -7.33 -24.80 -1.52
N HIS A 77 -6.83 -25.88 -0.93
CA HIS A 77 -7.65 -26.88 -0.26
C HIS A 77 -8.33 -26.30 1.00
N TYR A 78 -7.58 -25.55 1.81
CA TYR A 78 -8.09 -24.97 3.05
C TYR A 78 -9.16 -23.90 2.79
N VAL A 79 -8.95 -23.02 1.80
CA VAL A 79 -9.92 -22.00 1.38
C VAL A 79 -11.24 -22.65 0.96
N ARG A 80 -11.19 -23.71 0.15
CA ARG A 80 -12.37 -24.45 -0.29
C ARG A 80 -13.13 -25.09 0.87
N ARG A 81 -12.43 -25.69 1.84
CA ARG A 81 -13.07 -26.37 2.97
C ARG A 81 -13.55 -25.43 4.09
N LYS A 82 -12.84 -24.33 4.34
CA LYS A 82 -13.07 -23.46 5.49
C LYS A 82 -13.03 -21.96 5.12
N PRO A 83 -13.85 -21.50 4.15
CA PRO A 83 -13.80 -20.12 3.65
C PRO A 83 -14.16 -19.09 4.73
N HIS A 84 -15.04 -19.43 5.66
CA HIS A 84 -15.40 -18.56 6.79
C HIS A 84 -14.22 -18.35 7.76
N VAL A 85 -13.40 -19.38 7.99
CA VAL A 85 -12.23 -19.29 8.88
C VAL A 85 -11.16 -18.40 8.24
N VAL A 86 -10.95 -18.53 6.93
CA VAL A 86 -10.01 -17.69 6.17
C VAL A 86 -10.41 -16.23 6.27
N ARG A 87 -11.66 -15.89 5.89
CA ARG A 87 -12.18 -14.51 5.98
C ARG A 87 -12.04 -13.93 7.39
N ARG A 88 -12.40 -14.70 8.42
CA ARG A 88 -12.27 -14.26 9.83
C ARG A 88 -10.83 -13.97 10.21
N ARG A 89 -9.85 -14.71 9.69
CA ARG A 89 -8.43 -14.53 10.04
C ARG A 89 -7.77 -13.40 9.28
N ILE A 90 -8.13 -13.20 8.01
CA ILE A 90 -7.72 -12.02 7.25
C ILE A 90 -8.17 -10.74 7.99
N ARG A 91 -9.45 -10.69 8.42
CA ARG A 91 -9.99 -9.57 9.21
C ARG A 91 -9.29 -9.33 10.56
N LYS A 92 -8.74 -10.39 11.18
CA LYS A 92 -7.96 -10.27 12.42
C LYS A 92 -6.50 -9.87 12.16
N GLY A 93 -6.09 -9.82 10.91
CA GLY A 93 -4.72 -9.49 10.51
C GLY A 93 -3.83 -10.70 10.30
N ILE A 94 -2.90 -10.51 9.37
CA ILE A 94 -1.86 -11.47 9.00
C ILE A 94 -0.60 -11.14 9.81
N PRO A 95 0.02 -12.13 10.49
CA PRO A 95 1.32 -11.98 11.12
C PRO A 95 2.34 -11.41 10.15
N ASP A 96 3.16 -10.47 10.63
CA ASP A 96 4.07 -9.70 9.80
C ASP A 96 5.00 -10.59 8.96
N CYS A 97 5.62 -11.58 9.60
CA CYS A 97 6.52 -12.54 8.97
C CYS A 97 5.87 -13.48 7.93
N LEU A 98 4.54 -13.49 7.83
CA LEU A 98 3.81 -14.31 6.86
C LEU A 98 3.20 -13.47 5.73
N ARG A 99 3.32 -12.14 5.77
CA ARG A 99 2.64 -11.26 4.81
C ARG A 99 3.06 -11.51 3.38
N GLY A 100 4.35 -11.59 3.09
CA GLY A 100 4.84 -11.85 1.72
C GLY A 100 4.13 -13.02 1.06
N LEU A 101 4.22 -14.21 1.67
CA LEU A 101 3.58 -15.42 1.15
C LEU A 101 2.04 -15.34 1.17
N VAL A 102 1.44 -14.92 2.29
CA VAL A 102 -0.04 -14.92 2.40
C VAL A 102 -0.66 -13.92 1.43
N TRP A 103 -0.02 -12.77 1.20
CA TRP A 103 -0.48 -11.76 0.25
C TRP A 103 -0.51 -12.32 -1.17
N GLN A 104 0.51 -13.06 -1.59
CA GLN A 104 0.51 -13.72 -2.90
C GLN A 104 -0.58 -14.80 -3.02
N LEU A 105 -0.88 -15.50 -1.92
CA LEU A 105 -1.89 -16.55 -1.89
C LEU A 105 -3.32 -16.01 -1.94
N ILE A 106 -3.61 -14.91 -1.21
CA ILE A 106 -4.95 -14.29 -1.20
C ILE A 106 -5.21 -13.48 -2.48
N SER A 107 -4.17 -12.86 -3.08
CA SER A 107 -4.30 -12.08 -4.31
C SER A 107 -4.36 -12.95 -5.56
N GLY A 108 -3.86 -14.18 -5.48
CA GLY A 108 -3.69 -15.07 -6.64
C GLY A 108 -2.40 -14.82 -7.42
N SER A 109 -1.56 -13.87 -7.01
CA SER A 109 -0.34 -13.52 -7.75
C SER A 109 0.69 -14.64 -7.81
N ARG A 110 0.71 -15.54 -6.82
CA ARG A 110 1.55 -16.75 -6.86
C ARG A 110 1.22 -17.61 -8.09
N GLY A 111 -0.06 -17.70 -8.46
CA GLY A 111 -0.50 -18.42 -9.65
C GLY A 111 -0.03 -17.75 -10.94
N LEU A 112 -0.16 -16.42 -11.02
CA LEU A 112 0.31 -15.65 -12.17
C LEU A 112 1.81 -15.81 -12.39
N LEU A 113 2.61 -15.69 -11.33
CA LEU A 113 4.05 -15.89 -11.39
C LEU A 113 4.40 -17.27 -11.96
N LEU A 114 3.79 -18.34 -11.41
CA LEU A 114 4.09 -19.71 -11.84
C LEU A 114 3.64 -20.01 -13.27
N MET A 115 2.64 -19.29 -13.79
CA MET A 115 2.13 -19.46 -15.15
C MET A 115 2.94 -18.67 -16.19
N ASN A 116 3.79 -17.71 -15.76
CA ASN A 116 4.48 -16.78 -16.64
C ASN A 116 5.99 -16.69 -16.31
N PRO A 117 6.73 -17.81 -16.36
CA PRO A 117 8.16 -17.81 -16.04
C PRO A 117 8.94 -16.92 -17.01
N GLY A 118 9.84 -16.09 -16.48
CA GLY A 118 10.75 -15.24 -17.26
C GLY A 118 10.12 -13.96 -17.83
N VAL A 119 8.79 -13.79 -17.74
CA VAL A 119 8.12 -12.59 -18.26
C VAL A 119 8.59 -11.33 -17.54
N TYR A 120 8.75 -11.38 -16.22
CA TYR A 120 9.23 -10.23 -15.46
C TYR A 120 10.64 -9.79 -15.92
N GLU A 121 11.56 -10.74 -16.02
CA GLU A 121 12.91 -10.52 -16.49
C GLU A 121 12.92 -9.91 -17.90
N GLN A 122 12.07 -10.43 -18.79
CA GLN A 122 11.95 -9.91 -20.15
C GLN A 122 11.53 -8.44 -20.18
N LEU A 123 10.52 -8.07 -19.39
CA LEU A 123 10.01 -6.70 -19.30
C LEU A 123 11.02 -5.72 -18.69
N VAL A 124 11.82 -6.18 -17.72
CA VAL A 124 12.82 -5.31 -17.08
C VAL A 124 14.03 -5.11 -17.99
N ILE A 125 14.52 -6.17 -18.64
CA ILE A 125 15.79 -6.13 -19.37
C ILE A 125 15.62 -5.64 -20.81
N TYR A 126 14.63 -6.14 -21.54
CA TYR A 126 14.56 -5.97 -22.99
C TYR A 126 13.58 -4.90 -23.46
N GLU A 127 12.65 -4.49 -22.60
CA GLU A 127 11.63 -3.50 -22.96
C GLU A 127 11.97 -2.09 -22.47
N THR A 128 11.45 -1.09 -23.18
CA THR A 128 11.58 0.33 -22.83
C THR A 128 10.23 0.89 -22.42
N SER A 129 10.20 1.64 -21.32
CA SER A 129 8.98 2.29 -20.84
C SER A 129 8.88 3.72 -21.33
N ALA A 130 7.72 4.10 -21.88
CA ALA A 130 7.42 5.50 -22.21
C ALA A 130 7.29 6.38 -20.96
N SER A 131 7.09 5.79 -19.78
CA SER A 131 6.89 6.50 -18.51
C SER A 131 8.14 6.59 -17.63
N GLU A 132 9.31 6.27 -18.18
CA GLU A 132 10.57 6.20 -17.44
C GLU A 132 10.89 7.49 -16.65
N LEU A 133 10.70 8.66 -17.27
CA LEU A 133 10.97 9.94 -16.61
C LEU A 133 10.01 10.22 -15.45
N ASP A 134 8.75 9.85 -15.57
CA ASP A 134 7.75 10.02 -14.52
C ASP A 134 8.00 9.05 -13.35
N ILE A 135 8.41 7.82 -13.66
CA ILE A 135 8.83 6.83 -12.67
C ILE A 135 10.05 7.36 -11.88
N ILE A 136 11.09 7.86 -12.55
CA ILE A 136 12.29 8.40 -11.91
C ILE A 136 11.96 9.56 -10.97
N ARG A 137 11.07 10.47 -11.41
CA ARG A 137 10.62 11.60 -10.59
C ARG A 137 9.95 11.12 -9.29
N ASP A 138 9.14 10.07 -9.38
CA ASP A 138 8.32 9.60 -8.27
C ASP A 138 9.04 8.70 -7.28
N ILE A 139 10.06 7.97 -7.72
CA ILE A 139 10.89 7.14 -6.83
C ILE A 139 11.52 7.98 -5.72
N SER A 140 12.03 9.17 -6.05
CA SER A 140 12.73 10.03 -5.09
C SER A 140 11.84 10.50 -3.92
N ARG A 141 10.52 10.52 -4.13
CA ARG A 141 9.50 10.95 -3.16
C ARG A 141 8.70 9.80 -2.55
N THR A 142 9.01 8.54 -2.91
CA THR A 142 8.33 7.35 -2.39
C THR A 142 9.06 6.82 -1.15
N PHE A 143 8.41 6.93 0.01
CA PHE A 143 8.98 6.54 1.33
C PHE A 143 10.40 7.07 1.60
N PRO A 144 10.66 8.38 1.44
CA PRO A 144 12.02 8.94 1.52
C PRO A 144 12.69 8.77 2.89
N SER A 145 11.91 8.58 3.96
CA SER A 145 12.39 8.34 5.32
C SER A 145 12.53 6.86 5.69
N HIS A 146 12.23 5.94 4.76
CA HIS A 146 12.34 4.51 5.02
C HIS A 146 13.74 3.99 4.69
N VAL A 147 14.35 3.18 5.56
CA VAL A 147 15.75 2.73 5.42
C VAL A 147 16.07 2.04 4.11
N PHE A 148 15.10 1.33 3.52
CA PHE A 148 15.26 0.66 2.23
C PHE A 148 15.22 1.62 1.03
N PHE A 149 14.52 2.75 1.14
CA PHE A 149 14.27 3.69 0.04
C PHE A 149 15.02 5.03 0.17
N GLN A 150 15.57 5.34 1.35
CA GLN A 150 16.22 6.63 1.64
C GLN A 150 17.50 6.85 0.82
N GLN A 151 18.21 5.79 0.44
CA GLN A 151 19.44 5.92 -0.34
C GLN A 151 19.10 6.19 -1.81
N ARG A 152 19.49 7.37 -2.29
CA ARG A 152 19.38 7.73 -3.70
C ARG A 152 20.15 6.74 -4.57
N HIS A 153 19.50 6.19 -5.59
CA HIS A 153 20.05 5.12 -6.45
C HIS A 153 20.43 3.82 -5.68
N GLY A 154 19.98 3.68 -4.43
CA GLY A 154 20.16 2.48 -3.63
C GLY A 154 19.36 1.28 -4.15
N PRO A 155 19.54 0.09 -3.55
CA PRO A 155 18.86 -1.13 -3.98
C PRO A 155 17.33 -0.99 -3.95
N GLY A 156 16.73 -0.39 -2.92
CA GLY A 156 15.28 -0.24 -2.86
C GLY A 156 14.69 0.68 -3.93
N GLN A 157 15.38 1.79 -4.26
CA GLN A 157 14.96 2.66 -5.36
C GLN A 157 15.09 1.97 -6.73
N ARG A 158 16.14 1.16 -6.92
CA ARG A 158 16.30 0.36 -8.15
C ARG A 158 15.23 -0.71 -8.29
N SER A 159 14.92 -1.44 -7.22
CA SER A 159 13.82 -2.42 -7.26
C SER A 159 12.46 -1.77 -7.48
N LEU A 160 12.22 -0.60 -6.88
CA LEU A 160 11.00 0.16 -7.14
C LEU A 160 10.90 0.59 -8.60
N TYR A 161 12.00 1.08 -9.19
CA TYR A 161 12.08 1.40 -10.61
C TYR A 161 11.76 0.19 -11.48
N ASN A 162 12.40 -0.96 -11.25
CA ASN A 162 12.22 -2.15 -12.07
C ASN A 162 10.77 -2.65 -12.05
N VAL A 163 10.13 -2.70 -10.87
CA VAL A 163 8.73 -3.11 -10.73
C VAL A 163 7.80 -2.18 -11.51
N LEU A 164 7.96 -0.86 -11.34
CA LEU A 164 7.11 0.14 -12.00
C LEU A 164 7.34 0.17 -13.52
N LYS A 165 8.60 0.07 -13.96
CA LYS A 165 8.98 -0.05 -15.36
C LYS A 165 8.31 -1.27 -15.98
N ALA A 166 8.52 -2.45 -15.39
CA ALA A 166 7.94 -3.70 -15.89
C ALA A 166 6.42 -3.63 -15.97
N TYR A 167 5.76 -3.10 -14.94
CA TYR A 167 4.31 -2.93 -14.96
C TYR A 167 3.85 -1.99 -16.08
N SER A 168 4.50 -0.85 -16.26
CA SER A 168 4.13 0.13 -17.29
C SER A 168 4.25 -0.41 -18.71
N VAL A 169 5.12 -1.40 -18.94
CA VAL A 169 5.23 -2.08 -20.24
C VAL A 169 4.26 -3.25 -20.33
N TYR A 170 4.02 -3.97 -19.24
CA TYR A 170 3.05 -5.08 -19.18
C TYR A 170 1.62 -4.61 -19.49
N ASP A 171 1.20 -3.48 -18.92
CA ASP A 171 -0.09 -2.85 -19.18
C ASP A 171 0.12 -1.45 -19.77
N ARG A 172 0.27 -1.37 -21.09
CA ARG A 172 0.52 -0.10 -21.80
C ARG A 172 -0.69 0.84 -21.81
N ASP A 173 -1.90 0.32 -21.62
CA ASP A 173 -3.12 1.14 -21.56
C ASP A 173 -3.16 1.97 -20.28
N VAL A 174 -2.65 1.41 -19.17
CA VAL A 174 -2.45 2.14 -17.91
C VAL A 174 -1.09 2.85 -17.88
N GLY A 175 -0.04 2.19 -18.33
CA GLY A 175 1.34 2.64 -18.20
C GLY A 175 1.73 2.81 -16.73
N TYR A 176 2.37 3.94 -16.43
CA TYR A 176 2.61 4.39 -15.06
C TYR A 176 1.80 5.65 -14.76
N VAL A 177 1.14 5.65 -13.61
CA VAL A 177 0.43 6.80 -13.07
C VAL A 177 0.97 7.17 -11.69
N GLN A 178 1.08 8.47 -11.46
CA GLN A 178 1.52 9.02 -10.19
C GLN A 178 0.78 8.38 -9.01
N GLY A 179 1.57 7.92 -8.03
CA GLY A 179 1.05 7.28 -6.81
C GLY A 179 1.15 5.75 -6.82
N MET A 180 1.31 5.11 -7.99
CA MET A 180 1.56 3.67 -8.07
C MET A 180 2.85 3.27 -7.34
N GLY A 181 3.85 4.17 -7.26
CA GLY A 181 5.08 3.96 -6.52
C GLY A 181 4.88 3.62 -5.04
N PHE A 182 3.87 4.19 -4.36
CA PHE A 182 3.60 3.86 -2.96
C PHE A 182 3.08 2.44 -2.78
N LEU A 183 2.24 1.96 -3.73
CA LEU A 183 1.76 0.58 -3.72
C LEU A 183 2.91 -0.39 -3.97
N ALA A 184 3.69 -0.17 -5.05
CA ALA A 184 4.84 -1.02 -5.38
C ALA A 184 5.90 -1.02 -4.25
N GLY A 185 6.20 0.16 -3.69
CA GLY A 185 7.14 0.31 -2.59
C GLY A 185 6.70 -0.46 -1.35
N LEU A 186 5.41 -0.43 -1.01
CA LEU A 186 4.88 -1.19 0.12
C LEU A 186 4.95 -2.71 -0.10
N LEU A 187 4.73 -3.18 -1.33
CA LEU A 187 4.90 -4.60 -1.65
C LEU A 187 6.36 -5.04 -1.49
N LEU A 188 7.31 -4.23 -1.96
CA LEU A 188 8.75 -4.48 -1.86
C LEU A 188 9.26 -4.56 -0.41
N LEU A 189 8.52 -4.05 0.57
CA LEU A 189 8.86 -4.24 1.99
C LEU A 189 8.61 -5.68 2.48
N TYR A 190 7.83 -6.47 1.74
CA TYR A 190 7.35 -7.79 2.19
C TYR A 190 7.72 -8.95 1.26
N MET A 191 8.18 -8.69 0.04
CA MET A 191 8.48 -9.73 -0.95
C MET A 191 9.56 -9.30 -1.93
N SER A 192 10.00 -10.25 -2.76
CA SER A 192 10.98 -9.99 -3.81
C SER A 192 10.42 -9.07 -4.90
N GLU A 193 11.31 -8.58 -5.75
CA GLU A 193 10.98 -7.69 -6.87
C GLU A 193 9.94 -8.30 -7.83
N GLU A 194 10.16 -9.54 -8.26
CA GLU A 194 9.23 -10.26 -9.15
C GLU A 194 7.91 -10.59 -8.45
N ASP A 195 7.94 -10.98 -7.17
CA ASP A 195 6.74 -11.24 -6.40
C ASP A 195 5.86 -9.98 -6.28
N ALA A 196 6.49 -8.82 -6.07
CA ALA A 196 5.82 -7.52 -5.96
C ALA A 196 5.19 -7.12 -7.30
N PHE A 197 5.90 -7.33 -8.41
CA PHE A 197 5.38 -7.13 -9.77
C PHE A 197 4.11 -7.96 -10.00
N TRP A 198 4.16 -9.27 -9.77
CA TRP A 198 2.98 -10.13 -10.01
C TRP A 198 1.83 -9.82 -9.07
N LEU A 199 2.11 -9.34 -7.85
CA LEU A 199 1.06 -8.91 -6.94
C LEU A 199 0.42 -7.59 -7.38
N LEU A 200 1.21 -6.65 -7.90
CA LEU A 200 0.68 -5.43 -8.53
C LEU A 200 -0.21 -5.77 -9.74
N VAL A 201 0.23 -6.70 -10.61
CA VAL A 201 -0.57 -7.21 -11.73
C VAL A 201 -1.87 -7.85 -11.23
N ALA A 202 -1.80 -8.72 -10.23
CA ALA A 202 -2.98 -9.39 -9.66
C ALA A 202 -4.02 -8.41 -9.09
N LEU A 203 -3.55 -7.30 -8.51
CA LEU A 203 -4.40 -6.24 -7.97
C LEU A 203 -5.08 -5.44 -9.08
N LEU A 204 -4.30 -4.97 -10.05
CA LEU A 204 -4.78 -4.01 -11.05
C LEU A 204 -5.56 -4.70 -12.18
N LYS A 205 -5.06 -5.83 -12.70
CA LYS A 205 -5.75 -6.62 -13.73
C LYS A 205 -6.84 -7.54 -13.16
N GLY A 206 -6.91 -7.69 -11.84
CA GLY A 206 -7.95 -8.48 -11.16
C GLY A 206 -7.79 -9.99 -11.30
N ALA A 207 -6.99 -10.61 -10.42
CA ALA A 207 -6.83 -12.07 -10.39
C ALA A 207 -7.89 -12.77 -9.53
N VAL A 208 -8.15 -12.26 -8.31
CA VAL A 208 -9.13 -12.82 -7.36
C VAL A 208 -10.33 -11.88 -7.16
N HIS A 209 -10.09 -10.57 -7.26
CA HIS A 209 -11.10 -9.53 -7.13
C HIS A 209 -11.25 -8.77 -8.45
N ALA A 210 -12.31 -7.95 -8.55
CA ALA A 210 -12.53 -7.12 -9.72
C ALA A 210 -11.29 -6.26 -10.04
N PRO A 211 -10.97 -6.06 -11.34
CA PRO A 211 -9.84 -5.23 -11.76
C PRO A 211 -9.92 -3.82 -11.16
N MET A 212 -8.75 -3.29 -10.80
CA MET A 212 -8.59 -1.95 -10.24
C MET A 212 -7.81 -1.00 -11.17
N GLU A 213 -7.44 -1.45 -12.37
CA GLU A 213 -6.74 -0.65 -13.39
C GLU A 213 -7.46 0.65 -13.74
N GLY A 214 -8.80 0.67 -13.74
CA GLY A 214 -9.58 1.89 -13.99
C GLY A 214 -9.44 2.98 -12.90
N LEU A 215 -8.73 2.71 -11.79
CA LEU A 215 -8.27 3.73 -10.85
C LEU A 215 -7.10 4.57 -11.40
N TYR A 216 -6.42 4.04 -12.42
CA TYR A 216 -5.21 4.59 -13.02
C TYR A 216 -5.37 4.82 -14.53
N GLN A 217 -6.49 4.47 -15.14
CA GLN A 217 -6.77 4.81 -16.54
C GLN A 217 -7.08 6.30 -16.73
N VAL A 218 -6.84 6.80 -17.95
CA VAL A 218 -7.21 8.17 -18.35
C VAL A 218 -8.70 8.41 -18.08
N GLY A 219 -9.02 9.55 -17.48
CA GLY A 219 -10.39 9.88 -17.05
C GLY A 219 -10.80 9.28 -15.70
N LEU A 220 -9.98 8.40 -15.11
CA LEU A 220 -10.18 7.79 -13.79
C LEU A 220 -11.59 7.16 -13.61
N PRO A 221 -12.04 6.30 -14.54
CA PRO A 221 -13.42 5.80 -14.58
C PRO A 221 -13.85 5.11 -13.27
N LEU A 222 -12.98 4.30 -12.67
CA LEU A 222 -13.32 3.65 -11.39
C LEU A 222 -13.32 4.64 -10.22
N VAL A 223 -12.53 5.71 -10.27
CA VAL A 223 -12.58 6.75 -9.23
C VAL A 223 -13.94 7.41 -9.26
N GLN A 224 -14.42 7.85 -10.43
CA GLN A 224 -15.73 8.46 -10.58
C GLN A 224 -16.85 7.52 -10.14
N GLN A 225 -16.79 6.25 -10.56
CA GLN A 225 -17.74 5.23 -10.17
C GLN A 225 -17.74 5.01 -8.64
N TYR A 226 -16.57 4.90 -8.00
CA TYR A 226 -16.48 4.69 -6.57
C TYR A 226 -16.93 5.91 -5.76
N LEU A 227 -16.64 7.13 -6.24
CA LEU A 227 -17.16 8.35 -5.60
C LEU A 227 -18.68 8.39 -5.63
N PHE A 228 -19.28 8.07 -6.78
CA PHE A 228 -20.74 7.99 -6.91
C PHE A 228 -21.33 6.91 -6.01
N GLN A 229 -20.77 5.69 -6.04
CA GLN A 229 -21.21 4.60 -5.16
C GLN A 229 -21.09 4.97 -3.69
N PHE A 230 -20.01 5.64 -3.28
CA PHE A 230 -19.83 6.10 -1.91
C PHE A 230 -20.88 7.14 -1.52
N GLU A 231 -21.22 8.08 -2.39
CA GLU A 231 -22.30 9.04 -2.15
C GLU A 231 -23.63 8.35 -1.86
N GLN A 232 -23.99 7.35 -2.68
CA GLN A 232 -25.24 6.59 -2.47
C GLN A 232 -25.21 5.81 -1.16
N LEU A 233 -24.07 5.18 -0.84
CA LEU A 233 -23.90 4.48 0.42
C LEU A 233 -23.99 5.40 1.65
N VAL A 234 -23.51 6.65 1.54
CA VAL A 234 -23.68 7.65 2.61
C VAL A 234 -25.16 8.00 2.78
N LYS A 235 -25.90 8.20 1.69
CA LYS A 235 -27.34 8.48 1.74
C LYS A 235 -28.14 7.29 2.33
N GLU A 236 -27.74 6.06 2.02
CA GLU A 236 -28.38 4.84 2.53
C GLU A 236 -28.07 4.59 4.01
N HIS A 237 -26.79 4.61 4.40
CA HIS A 237 -26.36 4.22 5.75
C HIS A 237 -26.37 5.38 6.76
N LEU A 238 -26.21 6.62 6.30
CA LEU A 238 -26.11 7.82 7.13
C LEU A 238 -27.04 8.93 6.60
N PRO A 239 -28.37 8.71 6.54
CA PRO A 239 -29.30 9.58 5.81
C PRO A 239 -29.28 11.03 6.28
N LYS A 240 -29.17 11.27 7.60
CA LYS A 240 -29.03 12.64 8.15
C LYS A 240 -27.79 13.35 7.63
N LEU A 241 -26.68 12.62 7.52
CA LEU A 241 -25.42 13.17 7.03
C LEU A 241 -25.47 13.35 5.51
N GLY A 242 -26.08 12.41 4.79
CA GLY A 242 -26.29 12.52 3.34
C GLY A 242 -27.19 13.71 2.96
N GLN A 243 -28.22 13.99 3.75
CA GLN A 243 -29.05 15.19 3.59
C GLN A 243 -28.22 16.47 3.85
N HIS A 244 -27.51 16.53 4.98
CA HIS A 244 -26.62 17.66 5.29
C HIS A 244 -25.59 17.92 4.20
N PHE A 245 -24.97 16.86 3.66
CA PHE A 245 -24.03 16.99 2.54
C PHE A 245 -24.69 17.52 1.28
N SER A 246 -25.96 17.15 1.04
CA SER A 246 -26.71 17.67 -0.12
C SER A 246 -27.09 19.15 0.07
N GLU A 247 -27.47 19.56 1.28
CA GLU A 247 -27.78 20.96 1.62
C GLU A 247 -26.54 21.85 1.54
N GLU A 248 -25.39 21.35 2.00
CA GLU A 248 -24.09 22.05 1.92
C GLU A 248 -23.38 21.85 0.57
N MET A 249 -24.01 21.19 -0.42
CA MET A 249 -23.45 20.93 -1.76
C MET A 249 -22.08 20.23 -1.76
N ILE A 250 -21.87 19.32 -0.80
CA ILE A 250 -20.65 18.52 -0.65
C ILE A 250 -20.67 17.32 -1.59
N ASN A 251 -19.70 17.27 -2.50
CA ASN A 251 -19.44 16.10 -3.34
C ASN A 251 -18.27 15.28 -2.78
N PRO A 252 -18.33 13.92 -2.77
CA PRO A 252 -17.19 13.09 -2.41
C PRO A 252 -15.88 13.44 -3.08
N SER A 253 -15.89 13.92 -4.34
CA SER A 253 -14.68 14.37 -5.03
C SER A 253 -13.92 15.45 -4.25
N MET A 254 -14.62 16.33 -3.54
CA MET A 254 -14.02 17.45 -2.81
C MET A 254 -13.09 17.03 -1.66
N TYR A 255 -13.29 15.84 -1.09
CA TYR A 255 -12.49 15.32 0.03
C TYR A 255 -11.85 13.95 -0.24
N ALA A 256 -12.30 13.21 -1.27
CA ALA A 256 -11.80 11.88 -1.60
C ALA A 256 -11.01 11.82 -2.93
N SER A 257 -11.03 12.85 -3.79
CA SER A 257 -10.37 12.83 -5.11
C SER A 257 -9.15 13.76 -5.30
N GLY A 258 -8.61 14.35 -4.22
CA GLY A 258 -7.45 15.24 -4.32
C GLY A 258 -6.19 14.55 -4.88
N SER A 259 -5.25 15.34 -5.42
CA SER A 259 -3.90 14.92 -5.85
C SER A 259 -3.05 14.35 -4.71
N ASP A 260 -3.45 14.64 -3.47
CA ASP A 260 -3.34 13.70 -2.36
C ASP A 260 -4.53 12.75 -2.43
N ILE A 261 -4.34 11.63 -3.12
CA ILE A 261 -5.09 10.39 -2.95
C ILE A 261 -4.91 10.00 -1.47
N SER A 262 -5.50 10.76 -0.55
CA SER A 262 -5.17 10.78 0.88
C SER A 262 -5.88 9.65 1.57
N VAL A 263 -6.97 9.15 1.01
CA VAL A 263 -7.53 7.83 1.34
C VAL A 263 -6.46 6.78 1.04
N THR A 264 -6.03 6.57 -0.21
CA THR A 264 -5.07 5.50 -0.52
C THR A 264 -3.67 5.77 0.05
N LYS A 265 -3.18 7.00 0.11
CA LYS A 265 -1.89 7.43 0.68
C LYS A 265 -1.90 7.37 2.20
N ARG A 266 -3.04 7.56 2.90
CA ARG A 266 -3.19 7.39 4.37
C ARG A 266 -3.58 5.95 4.75
N PHE A 267 -4.12 5.17 3.82
CA PHE A 267 -4.28 3.71 3.89
C PHE A 267 -3.00 2.93 3.46
N MET A 268 -2.10 3.55 2.68
CA MET A 268 -0.82 3.00 2.18
C MET A 268 0.43 3.65 2.81
N THR A 269 0.31 4.77 3.53
CA THR A 269 1.33 5.12 4.56
C THR A 269 1.27 4.06 5.64
N PRO A 270 2.38 3.78 6.35
CA PRO A 270 2.70 2.47 6.92
C PRO A 270 1.86 2.10 8.14
N GLY A 271 0.56 1.93 7.93
CA GLY A 271 -0.26 0.94 8.57
C GLY A 271 -0.44 -0.20 7.58
N PRO A 272 0.32 -1.31 7.72
CA PRO A 272 0.04 -2.55 7.01
C PRO A 272 -1.40 -3.11 7.12
N PRO A 273 -2.26 -2.76 8.12
CA PRO A 273 -3.59 -3.34 8.22
C PRO A 273 -4.42 -3.31 6.96
N PHE A 274 -4.38 -2.25 6.16
CA PHE A 274 -5.37 -2.08 5.10
C PHE A 274 -5.08 -2.87 3.84
N VAL A 275 -3.79 -3.08 3.49
CA VAL A 275 -3.42 -3.79 2.26
C VAL A 275 -3.97 -5.21 2.22
N TRP A 276 -3.82 -6.00 3.28
CA TRP A 276 -4.34 -7.37 3.26
C TRP A 276 -5.86 -7.45 3.30
N HIS A 277 -6.54 -6.42 3.82
CA HIS A 277 -7.99 -6.37 3.75
C HIS A 277 -8.45 -6.11 2.32
N VAL A 278 -7.79 -5.20 1.60
CA VAL A 278 -8.07 -4.97 0.17
C VAL A 278 -7.76 -6.22 -0.64
N LEU A 279 -6.62 -6.87 -0.40
CA LEU A 279 -6.24 -8.11 -1.08
C LEU A 279 -7.19 -9.29 -0.79
N GLY A 280 -7.87 -9.30 0.37
CA GLY A 280 -8.76 -10.40 0.76
C GLY A 280 -10.26 -10.13 0.59
N THR A 281 -10.67 -8.87 0.41
CA THR A 281 -12.09 -8.48 0.29
C THR A 281 -12.39 -7.55 -0.89
N GLY A 282 -11.37 -7.15 -1.65
CA GLY A 282 -11.46 -6.17 -2.73
C GLY A 282 -11.73 -4.75 -2.23
N VAL A 283 -12.23 -3.90 -3.14
CA VAL A 283 -12.53 -2.49 -2.85
C VAL A 283 -13.61 -2.29 -1.77
N LYS A 284 -14.43 -3.32 -1.48
CA LYS A 284 -15.52 -3.25 -0.50
C LYS A 284 -15.06 -2.70 0.86
N ILE A 285 -13.86 -3.05 1.31
CA ILE A 285 -13.34 -2.55 2.60
C ILE A 285 -13.13 -1.03 2.59
N VAL A 286 -12.80 -0.44 1.44
CA VAL A 286 -12.60 1.01 1.32
C VAL A 286 -13.90 1.75 1.63
N PHE A 287 -15.03 1.29 1.06
CA PHE A 287 -16.35 1.83 1.37
C PHE A 287 -16.75 1.61 2.83
N GLN A 288 -16.54 0.40 3.36
CA GLN A 288 -16.85 0.08 4.75
C GLN A 288 -16.09 0.98 5.73
N VAL A 289 -14.80 1.23 5.48
CA VAL A 289 -13.98 2.08 6.34
C VAL A 289 -14.37 3.55 6.18
N GLY A 290 -14.63 4.02 4.95
CA GLY A 290 -15.12 5.37 4.73
C GLY A 290 -16.43 5.66 5.48
N LEU A 291 -17.39 4.74 5.41
CA LEU A 291 -18.65 4.84 6.15
C LEU A 291 -18.44 4.78 7.67
N ALA A 292 -17.53 3.92 8.15
CA ALA A 292 -17.21 3.83 9.56
C ALA A 292 -16.58 5.13 10.08
N LEU A 293 -15.67 5.76 9.33
CA LEU A 293 -15.09 7.05 9.68
C LEU A 293 -16.15 8.15 9.77
N LEU A 294 -17.04 8.22 8.77
CA LEU A 294 -18.16 9.18 8.79
C LEU A 294 -19.12 8.92 9.96
N THR A 295 -19.36 7.65 10.31
CA THR A 295 -20.20 7.27 11.46
C THR A 295 -19.59 7.77 12.77
N VAL A 296 -18.28 7.57 12.97
CA VAL A 296 -17.57 8.04 14.18
C VAL A 296 -17.63 9.57 14.30
N CYS A 297 -17.51 10.28 13.19
CA CYS A 297 -17.44 11.73 13.17
C CYS A 297 -18.80 12.43 12.98
N GLN A 298 -19.89 11.67 12.80
CA GLN A 298 -21.19 12.17 12.36
C GLN A 298 -21.70 13.36 13.18
N ASN A 299 -21.63 13.26 14.52
CA ASN A 299 -22.13 14.28 15.43
C ASN A 299 -21.40 15.63 15.29
N ASN A 300 -20.13 15.60 14.90
CA ASN A 300 -19.34 16.80 14.65
C ASN A 300 -19.67 17.36 13.25
N LEU A 301 -19.66 16.48 12.23
CA LEU A 301 -19.85 16.88 10.83
C LEU A 301 -21.21 17.55 10.58
N LEU A 302 -22.28 17.11 11.25
CA LEU A 302 -23.62 17.70 11.14
C LEU A 302 -23.72 19.15 11.64
N LYS A 303 -22.74 19.66 12.38
CA LYS A 303 -22.74 21.03 12.91
C LYS A 303 -21.93 22.02 12.05
N LEU A 304 -21.24 21.50 11.03
CA LEU A 304 -20.30 22.28 10.24
C LEU A 304 -20.92 22.69 8.91
N ALA A 305 -20.78 23.98 8.58
CA ALA A 305 -21.04 24.49 7.24
C ALA A 305 -19.90 24.14 6.28
N PHE A 306 -20.15 24.28 4.97
CA PHE A 306 -19.31 23.88 3.85
C PHE A 306 -17.79 23.92 4.09
N GLU A 307 -17.21 25.09 4.37
CA GLU A 307 -15.75 25.24 4.47
C GLU A 307 -15.15 24.40 5.61
N LYS A 308 -15.75 24.47 6.80
CA LYS A 308 -15.30 23.71 7.97
C LYS A 308 -15.55 22.21 7.79
N LEU A 309 -16.63 21.87 7.09
CA LEU A 309 -16.99 20.49 6.78
C LEU A 309 -15.96 19.85 5.83
N ILE A 310 -15.58 20.53 4.74
CA ILE A 310 -14.51 20.06 3.85
C ILE A 310 -13.18 19.92 4.59
N HIS A 311 -12.83 20.89 5.44
CA HIS A 311 -11.62 20.79 6.24
C HIS A 311 -11.64 19.57 7.18
N ALA A 312 -12.77 19.32 7.86
CA ALA A 312 -12.93 18.16 8.74
C ALA A 312 -12.89 16.83 7.99
N LEU A 313 -13.46 16.75 6.79
CA LEU A 313 -13.45 15.54 5.95
C LEU A 313 -12.07 15.22 5.37
N ARG A 314 -11.20 16.23 5.20
CA ARG A 314 -9.81 16.04 4.79
C ARG A 314 -8.89 15.67 5.97
N ASN A 315 -9.27 16.07 7.18
CA ASN A 315 -8.45 15.94 8.39
C ASN A 315 -9.24 15.29 9.53
N PHE A 316 -9.46 13.97 9.41
CA PHE A 316 -10.05 13.19 10.49
C PHE A 316 -9.15 13.19 11.74
N PRO A 317 -9.74 13.22 12.95
CA PRO A 317 -8.98 13.13 14.20
C PRO A 317 -8.30 11.76 14.32
N GLU A 318 -7.11 11.73 14.94
CA GLU A 318 -6.30 10.50 15.07
C GLU A 318 -7.04 9.40 15.84
N GLU A 319 -7.88 9.77 16.81
CA GLU A 319 -8.68 8.82 17.59
C GLU A 319 -9.73 8.10 16.74
N ALA A 320 -10.25 8.74 15.69
CA ALA A 320 -11.18 8.11 14.75
C ALA A 320 -10.47 7.15 13.78
N LEU A 321 -9.16 7.33 13.59
CA LEU A 321 -8.33 6.50 12.71
C LEU A 321 -7.77 5.26 13.41
N ASP A 322 -8.01 5.10 14.72
CA ASP A 322 -7.60 3.92 15.49
C ASP A 322 -8.14 2.61 14.85
N PRO A 323 -7.27 1.76 14.28
CA PRO A 323 -7.69 0.54 13.59
C PRO A 323 -8.45 -0.44 14.50
N GLU A 324 -8.18 -0.43 15.80
CA GLU A 324 -8.84 -1.36 16.74
C GLU A 324 -10.31 -1.05 16.94
N LYS A 325 -10.70 0.23 16.83
CA LYS A 325 -12.10 0.68 16.90
C LYS A 325 -12.74 0.75 15.53
N LEU A 326 -11.99 1.22 14.54
CA LEU A 326 -12.49 1.50 13.20
C LEU A 326 -12.82 0.22 12.41
N LEU A 327 -11.94 -0.79 12.45
CA LEU A 327 -12.12 -2.01 11.66
C LEU A 327 -13.34 -2.86 12.10
N PRO A 328 -13.60 -3.09 13.41
CA PRO A 328 -14.82 -3.78 13.83
C PRO A 328 -16.10 -3.07 13.36
N LEU A 329 -16.14 -1.73 13.45
CA LEU A 329 -17.25 -0.94 12.96
C LEU A 329 -17.39 -1.10 11.43
N ALA A 330 -16.31 -0.92 10.67
CA ALA A 330 -16.30 -1.11 9.22
C ALA A 330 -16.83 -2.50 8.81
N PHE A 331 -16.39 -3.57 9.47
CA PHE A 331 -16.85 -4.92 9.15
C PHE A 331 -18.31 -5.19 9.51
N SER A 332 -18.92 -4.38 10.39
CA SER A 332 -20.33 -4.49 10.76
C SER A 332 -21.26 -3.86 9.69
N ILE A 333 -20.75 -2.90 8.92
CA ILE A 333 -21.52 -2.19 7.88
C ILE A 333 -21.72 -3.11 6.67
N LYS A 334 -22.99 -3.36 6.33
CA LYS A 334 -23.37 -4.20 5.20
C LYS A 334 -23.35 -3.40 3.90
N VAL A 335 -22.20 -3.41 3.23
CA VAL A 335 -22.07 -2.83 1.88
C VAL A 335 -22.35 -3.89 0.82
N PHE A 336 -23.34 -3.63 -0.05
CA PHE A 336 -23.58 -4.38 -1.28
C PHE A 336 -23.09 -3.53 -2.45
N VAL A 337 -21.92 -3.85 -2.99
CA VAL A 337 -21.45 -3.19 -4.22
C VAL A 337 -22.11 -3.91 -5.38
N THR A 338 -23.18 -3.34 -5.93
CA THR A 338 -23.74 -3.80 -7.22
C THR A 338 -22.81 -3.30 -8.33
N TYR A 339 -22.21 -4.25 -9.06
CA TYR A 339 -21.25 -3.98 -10.15
C TYR A 339 -21.94 -3.57 -11.47
N SER A 340 -23.10 -2.93 -11.40
CA SER A 340 -23.91 -2.67 -12.58
C SER A 340 -24.38 -1.22 -12.57
N ILE A 341 -23.49 -0.35 -13.02
CA ILE A 341 -23.91 0.87 -13.72
C ILE A 341 -23.17 0.81 -15.05
N SER A 342 -23.84 0.27 -16.05
CA SER A 342 -23.49 0.50 -17.45
C SER A 342 -23.75 1.99 -17.69
N PHE A 343 -22.70 2.76 -17.95
CA PHE A 343 -22.84 4.08 -18.58
C PHE A 343 -22.89 3.91 -20.09
#